data_AF-A0A2A8ZPU0-F1
#
_entry.id   AF-A0A2A8ZPU0-F1
#
_cell.length_a   1.000
_cell.length_b   1.000
_cell.length_c   1.000
_cell.angle_alpha   90.00
_cell.angle_beta   90.00
_cell.angle_gamma   90.00
#
_symmetry.space_group_name_H-M   'P 1'
#
loop_
_entity.id
_entity.type
_entity.pdbx_description
1 polymer ?
#
loop_
_entity_poly.entity_id
_entity_poly.type
_entity_poly.pdbx_seq_one_letter_code
_entity_poly.pdbx_strand_id
1 'polypeptide(L)'
;MDYIKQAFQRLLPTAIKVSHQSENQVNPAYLFLTLQEKIAIAQKLKKSKVSISTIAKKLGMDIRTLQKHIVLSKQELSLLFMTQSEKERVERKKRKKFIIKKVQKLHSEGMSLRKISTYLHLDRRTVKKYVETNLQTVVVQTRPSRTKKSDPYLEQIISYIRKGLSSQKIHDYLVAQGYTGSTSTTRHRVRELKKQMSRKKKFSCFVSKHKVIRLIFIQEPDSTLSAQHVEEIFDNYPLVRELLTLLYQFQKILTERQSERFAKWINQVEQLSVPELKPFINGIKRDFEAVLHSCELLAT
;
A
#
# COMPACT_ATOMS: atom_id res chain seq x y z
N MET A 1 20.94 -30.46 -6.65
CA MET A 1 19.99 -29.36 -6.35
C MET A 1 20.64 -27.98 -6.43
N ASP A 2 21.86 -27.78 -5.91
CA ASP A 2 22.49 -26.45 -5.89
C ASP A 2 22.73 -25.82 -7.26
N TYR A 3 23.05 -26.61 -8.29
CA TYR A 3 23.25 -26.10 -9.67
C TYR A 3 21.99 -25.41 -10.24
N ILE A 4 20.81 -26.01 -10.05
CA ILE A 4 19.54 -25.42 -10.51
C ILE A 4 19.21 -24.17 -9.68
N LYS A 5 19.47 -24.20 -8.37
CA LYS A 5 19.29 -23.03 -7.51
C LYS A 5 20.18 -21.86 -7.94
N GLN A 6 21.44 -22.12 -8.33
CA GLN A 6 22.35 -21.11 -8.88
C GLN A 6 21.82 -20.54 -10.21
N ALA A 7 21.32 -21.40 -11.12
CA ALA A 7 20.71 -20.95 -12.37
C ALA A 7 19.51 -20.01 -12.09
N PHE A 8 18.63 -20.36 -11.15
CA PHE A 8 17.50 -19.52 -10.74
C PHE A 8 17.94 -18.17 -10.17
N GLN A 9 19.04 -18.14 -9.40
CA GLN A 9 19.58 -16.89 -8.85
C GLN A 9 20.10 -15.94 -9.92
N ARG A 10 20.64 -16.46 -11.04
CA ARG A 10 21.09 -15.69 -12.20
C ARG A 10 19.93 -15.27 -13.10
N LEU A 11 18.99 -16.18 -13.37
CA LEU A 11 17.91 -15.95 -14.33
C LEU A 11 16.81 -15.03 -13.81
N LEU A 12 16.54 -15.03 -12.49
CA LEU A 12 15.52 -14.18 -11.90
C LEU A 12 16.09 -12.84 -11.40
N PRO A 13 15.46 -11.69 -11.75
CA PRO A 13 15.86 -10.40 -11.20
C PRO A 13 15.52 -10.31 -9.72
N THR A 14 16.20 -9.43 -9.00
CA THR A 14 16.00 -9.24 -7.54
C THR A 14 14.57 -8.88 -7.17
N ALA A 15 13.88 -8.12 -8.03
CA ALA A 15 12.48 -7.74 -7.90
C ALA A 15 11.72 -8.04 -9.20
N ILE A 16 10.76 -8.96 -9.12
CA ILE A 16 9.92 -9.38 -10.24
C ILE A 16 8.58 -8.65 -10.14
N LYS A 17 8.19 -7.97 -11.22
CA LYS A 17 6.92 -7.25 -11.29
C LYS A 17 5.78 -8.23 -11.58
N VAL A 18 4.71 -8.18 -10.79
CA VAL A 18 3.48 -8.94 -11.04
C VAL A 18 2.27 -8.02 -11.13
N SER A 19 1.31 -8.41 -11.96
CA SER A 19 0.16 -7.63 -12.42
C SER A 19 -0.94 -7.48 -11.36
N HIS A 20 -0.96 -8.34 -10.34
CA HIS A 20 -1.96 -8.35 -9.28
C HIS A 20 -1.34 -8.35 -7.86
N GLN A 21 -2.14 -7.95 -6.87
CA GLN A 21 -1.88 -8.34 -5.48
C GLN A 21 -2.50 -9.72 -5.31
N SER A 22 -1.84 -10.65 -4.62
CA SER A 22 -2.35 -12.00 -4.43
C SER A 22 -3.75 -11.90 -3.84
N GLU A 23 -4.74 -12.54 -4.46
CA GLU A 23 -6.13 -12.57 -3.98
C GLU A 23 -6.26 -13.00 -2.51
N ASN A 24 -5.20 -13.61 -1.96
CA ASN A 24 -5.07 -13.82 -0.54
C ASN A 24 -4.54 -12.57 0.20
N GLN A 25 -5.52 -11.92 0.84
CA GLN A 25 -5.42 -11.06 2.04
C GLN A 25 -5.30 -9.54 1.87
N VAL A 26 -6.04 -8.93 0.95
CA VAL A 26 -6.60 -7.58 1.19
C VAL A 26 -8.06 -7.64 0.84
N ASN A 27 -8.97 -7.39 1.79
CA ASN A 27 -10.38 -7.35 1.43
C ASN A 27 -10.56 -6.18 0.43
N PRO A 28 -11.06 -6.42 -0.80
CA PRO A 28 -11.17 -5.40 -1.84
C PRO A 28 -11.98 -4.18 -1.39
N ALA A 29 -12.87 -4.35 -0.40
CA ALA A 29 -13.61 -3.26 0.24
C ALA A 29 -12.68 -2.20 0.89
N TYR A 30 -11.48 -2.59 1.35
CA TYR A 30 -10.54 -1.71 2.04
C TYR A 30 -9.45 -1.13 1.12
N LEU A 31 -9.36 -1.59 -0.13
CA LEU A 31 -8.36 -1.11 -1.09
C LEU A 31 -8.54 0.38 -1.41
N PHE A 32 -9.78 0.87 -1.34
CA PHE A 32 -10.14 2.24 -1.68
C PHE A 32 -10.13 3.22 -0.49
N LEU A 33 -9.99 2.71 0.73
CA LEU A 33 -10.07 3.50 1.95
C LEU A 33 -8.83 4.37 2.17
N THR A 34 -9.05 5.56 2.74
CA THR A 34 -7.98 6.46 3.17
C THR A 34 -7.21 5.87 4.36
N LEU A 35 -5.97 6.33 4.59
CA LEU A 35 -5.18 5.88 5.75
C LEU A 35 -5.95 6.09 7.06
N GLN A 36 -6.66 7.21 7.19
CA GLN A 36 -7.50 7.52 8.35
C GLN A 36 -8.65 6.50 8.52
N GLU A 37 -9.35 6.16 7.45
CA GLU A 37 -10.42 5.15 7.46
C GLU A 37 -9.89 3.77 7.82
N LYS A 38 -8.75 3.37 7.26
CA LYS A 38 -8.10 2.08 7.58
C LYS A 38 -7.71 2.01 9.06
N ILE A 39 -7.16 3.09 9.64
CA ILE A 39 -6.81 3.14 11.07
C ILE A 39 -8.07 3.06 11.95
N ALA A 40 -9.17 3.72 11.57
CA ALA A 40 -10.42 3.64 12.32
C ALA A 40 -10.99 2.22 12.34
N ILE A 41 -10.93 1.50 11.22
CA ILE A 41 -11.32 0.09 11.14
C ILE A 41 -10.37 -0.79 11.94
N ALA A 42 -9.06 -0.54 11.87
CA ALA A 42 -8.07 -1.25 12.66
C ALA A 42 -8.31 -1.12 14.16
N GLN A 43 -8.63 0.08 14.65
CA GLN A 43 -8.95 0.30 16.06
C GLN A 43 -10.21 -0.45 16.50
N LYS A 44 -11.23 -0.56 15.62
CA LYS A 44 -12.42 -1.39 15.87
C LYS A 44 -12.06 -2.88 15.92
N LEU A 45 -11.25 -3.36 14.97
CA LEU A 45 -10.83 -4.78 14.90
C LEU A 45 -9.89 -5.17 16.06
N LYS A 46 -9.11 -4.23 16.60
CA LYS A 46 -8.29 -4.45 17.80
C LYS A 46 -9.16 -4.65 19.05
N LYS A 47 -10.30 -3.95 19.14
CA LYS A 47 -11.26 -4.15 20.24
C LYS A 47 -11.89 -5.53 20.22
N SER A 48 -12.07 -6.12 19.04
CA SER A 48 -12.54 -7.51 18.87
C SER A 48 -11.43 -8.57 19.02
N LYS A 49 -10.31 -8.25 19.69
CA LYS A 49 -9.19 -9.16 20.00
C LYS A 49 -8.51 -9.85 18.79
N VAL A 50 -8.63 -9.29 17.59
CA VAL A 50 -7.90 -9.81 16.41
C VAL A 50 -6.43 -9.39 16.49
N SER A 51 -5.52 -10.29 16.12
CA SER A 51 -4.08 -10.00 16.14
C SER A 51 -3.69 -8.89 15.16
N ILE A 52 -2.69 -8.09 15.52
CA ILE A 52 -2.25 -6.92 14.73
C ILE A 52 -1.75 -7.36 13.35
N SER A 53 -1.09 -8.52 13.24
CA SER A 53 -0.62 -9.08 11.98
C SER A 53 -1.78 -9.41 11.04
N THR A 54 -2.85 -10.03 11.55
CA THR A 54 -4.05 -10.35 10.76
C THR A 54 -4.79 -9.08 10.32
N ILE A 55 -4.86 -8.06 11.18
CA ILE A 55 -5.45 -6.75 10.82
C ILE A 55 -4.63 -6.07 9.72
N ALA A 56 -3.30 -6.07 9.83
CA ALA A 56 -2.39 -5.46 8.85
C ALA A 56 -2.55 -6.10 7.47
N LYS A 57 -2.59 -7.44 7.43
CA LYS A 57 -2.87 -8.18 6.20
C LYS A 57 -4.25 -7.80 5.66
N LYS A 58 -5.33 -7.99 6.42
CA LYS A 58 -6.72 -7.70 5.99
C LYS A 58 -6.93 -6.29 5.40
N LEU A 59 -6.26 -5.27 5.94
CA LEU A 59 -6.37 -3.87 5.50
C LEU A 59 -5.37 -3.48 4.40
N GLY A 60 -4.43 -4.36 4.04
CA GLY A 60 -3.33 -4.06 3.13
C GLY A 60 -2.47 -2.90 3.64
N MET A 61 -2.06 -2.97 4.92
CA MET A 61 -1.23 -1.97 5.58
C MET A 61 0.10 -2.56 6.02
N ASP A 62 1.15 -1.76 5.99
CA ASP A 62 2.42 -2.15 6.62
C ASP A 62 2.24 -2.30 8.13
N ILE A 63 2.75 -3.40 8.68
CA ILE A 63 2.53 -3.76 10.08
C ILE A 63 3.10 -2.71 11.05
N ARG A 64 4.22 -2.05 10.70
CA ARG A 64 4.83 -1.00 11.52
C ARG A 64 4.00 0.27 11.48
N THR A 65 3.49 0.65 10.30
CA THR A 65 2.55 1.79 10.19
C THR A 65 1.28 1.55 11.02
N LEU A 66 0.74 0.32 10.99
CA LEU A 66 -0.43 -0.03 11.78
C LEU A 66 -0.14 0.08 13.29
N GLN A 67 0.96 -0.51 13.76
CA GLN A 67 1.37 -0.45 15.17
C GLN A 67 1.53 0.98 15.66
N LYS A 68 2.16 1.85 14.86
CA LYS A 68 2.33 3.27 15.18
C LYS A 68 1.00 4.00 15.38
N HIS A 69 0.00 3.70 14.54
CA HIS A 69 -1.25 4.46 14.52
C HIS A 69 -2.37 3.87 15.38
N ILE A 70 -2.36 2.57 15.64
CA ILE A 70 -3.44 1.90 16.37
C ILE A 70 -3.46 2.24 17.88
N VAL A 71 -2.33 2.72 18.41
CA VAL A 71 -2.15 3.14 19.80
C VAL A 71 -2.61 4.59 20.01
N LEU A 72 -2.68 5.38 18.94
CA LEU A 72 -3.00 6.81 19.04
C LEU A 72 -4.46 7.04 19.44
N SER A 73 -4.66 8.02 20.31
CA SER A 73 -5.97 8.51 20.71
C SER A 73 -6.69 9.19 19.54
N LYS A 74 -8.02 9.34 19.67
CA LYS A 74 -8.86 10.06 18.70
C LYS A 74 -8.35 11.50 18.46
N GLN A 75 -7.77 12.14 19.48
CA GLN A 75 -7.23 13.50 19.39
C GLN A 75 -5.91 13.54 18.62
N GLU A 76 -5.00 12.61 18.88
CA GLU A 76 -3.71 12.51 18.18
C GLU A 76 -3.88 12.13 16.72
N LEU A 77 -4.79 11.21 16.41
CA LEU A 77 -5.14 10.88 15.03
C LEU A 77 -5.73 12.09 14.30
N SER A 78 -6.60 12.85 14.95
CA SER A 78 -7.13 14.09 14.37
C SER A 78 -6.00 15.07 14.04
N LEU A 79 -5.02 15.25 14.92
CA LEU A 79 -3.89 16.15 14.68
C LEU A 79 -2.94 15.68 13.57
N LEU A 80 -2.78 14.36 13.42
CA LEU A 80 -1.93 13.76 12.38
C LEU A 80 -2.45 13.99 10.96
N PHE A 81 -3.77 13.90 10.77
CA PHE A 81 -4.41 14.06 9.46
C PHE A 81 -4.79 15.50 9.13
N MET A 82 -4.64 16.41 10.08
CA MET A 82 -4.88 17.84 9.85
C MET A 82 -3.82 18.46 8.94
N THR A 83 -4.29 19.24 7.98
CA THR A 83 -3.47 20.17 7.20
C THR A 83 -2.83 21.23 8.11
N GLN A 84 -1.76 21.88 7.63
CA GLN A 84 -1.10 22.96 8.38
C GLN A 84 -2.09 24.08 8.77
N SER A 85 -2.98 24.45 7.86
CA SER A 85 -4.03 25.45 8.11
C SER A 85 -5.01 25.02 9.22
N GLU A 86 -5.38 23.74 9.25
CA GLU A 86 -6.25 23.19 10.29
C GLU A 86 -5.56 23.12 11.66
N LYS A 87 -4.26 22.78 11.69
CA LYS A 87 -3.45 22.81 12.92
C LYS A 87 -3.40 24.21 13.51
N GLU A 88 -3.07 25.21 12.70
CA GLU A 88 -3.07 26.61 13.12
C GLU A 88 -4.45 27.07 13.60
N ARG A 89 -5.54 26.58 13.00
CA ARG A 89 -6.90 26.88 13.44
C ARG A 89 -7.18 26.35 14.85
N VAL A 90 -6.76 25.12 15.15
CA VAL A 90 -6.87 24.53 16.48
C VAL A 90 -6.05 25.33 17.48
N GLU A 91 -4.82 25.70 17.14
CA GLU A 91 -3.98 26.52 17.99
C GLU A 91 -4.58 27.90 18.29
N ARG A 92 -5.06 28.62 17.26
CA ARG A 92 -5.74 29.92 17.46
C ARG A 92 -6.94 29.78 18.40
N LYS A 93 -7.72 28.70 18.28
CA LYS A 93 -8.84 28.42 19.20
C LYS A 93 -8.36 28.14 20.62
N LYS A 94 -7.28 27.37 20.79
CA LYS A 94 -6.66 27.10 22.10
C LYS A 94 -6.14 28.38 22.74
N ARG A 95 -5.38 29.20 22.01
CA ARG A 95 -4.84 30.50 22.48
C ARG A 95 -5.97 31.44 22.91
N LYS A 96 -7.02 31.58 22.10
CA LYS A 96 -8.20 32.40 22.45
C LYS A 96 -8.88 31.90 23.73
N LYS A 97 -9.10 30.59 23.87
CA LYS A 97 -9.67 30.01 25.10
C LYS A 97 -8.79 30.23 26.32
N PHE A 98 -7.47 30.14 26.18
CA PHE A 98 -6.52 30.41 27.25
C PHE A 98 -6.62 31.86 27.74
N ILE A 99 -6.65 32.83 26.82
CA ILE A 99 -6.81 34.26 27.17
C ILE A 99 -8.14 34.49 27.89
N ILE A 100 -9.25 33.93 27.40
CA ILE A 100 -10.57 34.06 28.05
C ILE A 100 -10.54 33.48 29.47
N LYS A 101 -9.97 32.29 29.66
CA LYS A 101 -9.80 31.69 31.00
C LYS A 101 -8.99 32.57 31.93
N LYS A 102 -7.90 33.18 31.44
CA LYS A 102 -7.05 34.07 32.23
C LYS A 102 -7.80 35.34 32.65
N VAL A 103 -8.58 35.94 31.75
CA VAL A 103 -9.47 37.08 32.06
C VAL A 103 -10.49 36.70 33.13
N GLN A 104 -11.17 35.56 32.97
CA GLN A 104 -12.19 35.09 33.93
C GLN A 104 -11.59 34.83 35.31
N LYS A 105 -10.40 34.20 35.37
CA LYS A 105 -9.67 33.96 36.61
C LYS A 105 -9.31 35.26 37.34
N LEU A 106 -8.69 36.21 36.65
CA LEU A 106 -8.31 37.50 37.25
C LEU A 106 -9.54 38.30 37.72
N HIS A 107 -10.65 38.19 36.99
CA HIS A 107 -11.91 38.82 37.39
C HIS A 107 -12.50 38.16 38.65
N SER A 108 -12.48 36.82 38.74
CA SER A 108 -12.91 36.11 39.95
C SER A 108 -12.04 36.39 41.17
N GLU A 109 -10.78 36.76 40.96
CA GLU A 109 -9.85 37.21 42.01
C GLU A 109 -10.10 38.68 42.44
N GLY A 110 -11.17 39.33 41.96
CA GLY A 110 -11.58 40.68 42.36
C GLY A 110 -10.89 41.81 41.58
N MET A 111 -10.13 41.49 40.53
CA MET A 111 -9.44 42.51 39.74
C MET A 111 -10.42 43.29 38.84
N SER A 112 -10.37 44.62 38.86
CA SER A 112 -11.25 45.46 38.04
C SER A 112 -10.95 45.30 36.54
N LEU A 113 -11.98 45.46 35.70
CA LEU A 113 -11.86 45.34 34.23
C LEU A 113 -10.76 46.25 33.65
N ARG A 114 -10.56 47.44 34.23
CA ARG A 114 -9.51 48.39 33.82
C ARG A 114 -8.12 47.82 34.11
N LYS A 115 -7.91 47.26 35.30
CA LYS A 115 -6.63 46.67 35.71
C LYS A 115 -6.31 45.41 34.90
N ILE A 116 -7.32 44.59 34.58
CA ILE A 116 -7.16 43.42 33.69
C ILE A 116 -6.78 43.85 32.27
N SER A 117 -7.42 44.90 31.73
CA SER A 117 -7.12 45.46 30.40
C SER A 117 -5.66 45.89 30.29
N THR A 118 -5.14 46.62 31.29
CA THR A 118 -3.73 47.03 31.34
C THR A 118 -2.80 45.83 31.52
N TYR A 119 -3.12 44.90 32.42
CA TYR A 119 -2.27 43.75 32.75
C TYR A 119 -2.15 42.73 31.59
N LEU A 120 -3.20 42.54 30.81
CA LEU A 120 -3.21 41.60 29.67
C LEU A 120 -3.01 42.28 28.31
N HIS A 121 -2.84 43.61 28.27
CA HIS A 121 -2.78 44.42 27.06
C HIS A 121 -3.97 44.15 26.10
N LEU A 122 -5.17 44.10 26.67
CA LEU A 122 -6.42 43.86 25.94
C LEU A 122 -7.30 45.09 25.98
N ASP A 123 -8.05 45.34 24.90
CA ASP A 123 -9.07 46.37 24.88
C ASP A 123 -10.17 46.10 25.94
N ARG A 124 -10.62 47.15 26.63
CA ARG A 124 -11.58 47.04 27.73
C ARG A 124 -12.91 46.42 27.30
N ARG A 125 -13.39 46.68 26.07
CA ARG A 125 -14.61 46.05 25.53
C ARG A 125 -14.40 44.56 25.31
N THR A 126 -13.19 44.15 24.92
CA THR A 126 -12.79 42.74 24.79
C THR A 126 -12.73 42.04 26.14
N VAL A 127 -12.19 42.70 27.18
CA VAL A 127 -12.18 42.16 28.54
C VAL A 127 -13.60 41.94 29.06
N LYS A 128 -14.49 42.94 28.93
CA LYS A 128 -15.90 42.82 29.31
C LYS A 128 -16.57 41.63 28.62
N LYS A 129 -16.40 41.54 27.29
CA LYS A 129 -16.89 40.41 26.49
C LYS A 129 -16.37 39.07 27.00
N TYR A 130 -15.07 38.96 27.32
CA TYR A 130 -14.44 37.71 27.74
C TYR A 130 -14.86 37.27 29.15
N VAL A 131 -15.18 38.20 30.06
CA VAL A 131 -15.78 37.86 31.35
C VAL A 131 -17.11 37.14 31.15
N GLU A 132 -17.97 37.68 30.28
CA GLU A 132 -19.31 37.15 29.98
C GLU A 132 -19.30 35.95 29.00
N THR A 133 -18.15 35.61 28.40
CA THR A 133 -18.07 34.59 27.33
C THR A 133 -18.11 33.17 27.90
N ASN A 134 -19.09 32.37 27.47
CA ASN A 134 -19.09 30.93 27.74
C ASN A 134 -17.98 30.20 26.93
N LEU A 135 -17.04 29.58 27.64
CA LEU A 135 -15.90 28.83 27.08
C LEU A 135 -16.29 27.69 26.12
N GLN A 136 -17.50 27.14 26.26
CA GLN A 136 -18.03 26.10 25.37
C GLN A 136 -18.38 26.65 23.99
N THR A 137 -18.82 27.92 23.92
CA THR A 137 -19.29 28.60 22.70
C THR A 137 -18.19 29.36 21.94
N VAL A 138 -16.93 29.31 22.39
CA VAL A 138 -15.83 30.07 21.76
C VAL A 138 -15.56 29.58 20.35
N VAL A 139 -16.05 30.34 19.38
CA VAL A 139 -15.75 30.19 17.95
C VAL A 139 -14.64 31.18 17.57
N VAL A 140 -13.65 30.68 16.83
CA VAL A 140 -12.75 31.53 16.05
C VAL A 140 -13.43 31.73 14.72
N GLN A 141 -13.92 32.95 14.46
CA GLN A 141 -14.46 33.30 13.15
C GLN A 141 -13.34 33.09 12.13
N THR A 142 -13.55 32.10 11.26
CA THR A 142 -12.69 31.83 10.12
C THR A 142 -13.48 32.19 8.89
N ARG A 143 -12.86 32.86 7.91
CA ARG A 143 -13.43 32.91 6.56
C ARG A 143 -13.75 31.47 6.13
N PRO A 144 -14.97 31.17 5.67
CA PRO A 144 -15.27 29.84 5.15
C PRO A 144 -14.23 29.50 4.08
N SER A 145 -13.73 28.26 4.11
CA SER A 145 -12.92 27.77 3.00
C SER A 145 -13.73 27.97 1.73
N ARG A 146 -13.16 28.68 0.75
CA ARG A 146 -13.84 28.93 -0.51
C ARG A 146 -13.99 27.56 -1.18
N THR A 147 -15.18 26.98 -1.12
CA THR A 147 -15.52 25.76 -1.87
C THR A 147 -15.11 26.01 -3.32
N LYS A 148 -14.32 25.10 -3.90
CA LYS A 148 -13.92 25.28 -5.29
C LYS A 148 -15.19 25.15 -6.11
N LYS A 149 -15.38 26.02 -7.11
CA LYS A 149 -16.57 25.96 -7.99
C LYS A 149 -16.78 24.57 -8.62
N SER A 150 -15.72 23.78 -8.75
CA SER A 150 -15.73 22.41 -9.30
C SER A 150 -16.15 21.32 -8.30
N ASP A 151 -16.21 21.63 -7.00
CA ASP A 151 -16.49 20.64 -5.96
C ASP A 151 -17.88 19.97 -6.08
N PRO A 152 -18.94 20.65 -6.53
CA PRO A 152 -20.24 20.00 -6.80
C PRO A 152 -20.19 18.97 -7.95
N TYR A 153 -19.23 19.08 -8.86
CA TYR A 153 -19.15 18.26 -10.07
C TYR A 153 -18.10 17.13 -9.98
N LEU A 154 -17.54 16.88 -8.79
CA LEU A 154 -16.38 15.98 -8.63
C LEU A 154 -16.65 14.55 -9.12
N GLU A 155 -17.78 13.99 -8.75
CA GLU A 155 -18.14 12.61 -9.11
C GLU A 155 -18.25 12.44 -10.63
N GLN A 156 -18.85 13.42 -11.30
CA GLN A 156 -18.98 13.44 -12.74
C GLN A 156 -17.62 13.60 -13.43
N ILE A 157 -16.78 14.51 -12.95
CA ILE A 157 -15.41 14.69 -13.47
C ILE A 157 -14.64 13.37 -13.35
N ILE A 158 -14.76 12.65 -12.23
CA ILE A 158 -14.15 11.34 -12.03
C ILE A 158 -14.68 10.32 -13.04
N SER A 159 -16.00 10.27 -13.24
CA SER A 159 -16.64 9.39 -14.22
C SER A 159 -16.13 9.65 -15.64
N TYR A 160 -16.06 10.92 -16.07
CA TYR A 160 -15.55 11.29 -17.39
C TYR A 160 -14.05 11.01 -17.56
N ILE A 161 -13.25 11.19 -16.51
CA ILE A 161 -11.83 10.80 -16.53
C ILE A 161 -11.70 9.28 -16.77
N ARG A 162 -12.53 8.47 -16.12
CA ARG A 162 -12.52 7.00 -16.30
C ARG A 162 -12.93 6.58 -17.71
N LYS A 163 -13.89 7.29 -18.31
CA LYS A 163 -14.30 7.13 -19.71
C LYS A 163 -13.26 7.64 -20.74
N GLY A 164 -12.11 8.15 -20.29
CA GLY A 164 -11.02 8.58 -21.18
C GLY A 164 -11.23 9.94 -21.84
N LEU A 165 -12.19 10.75 -21.39
CA LEU A 165 -12.47 12.06 -21.99
C LEU A 165 -11.31 13.05 -21.78
N SER A 166 -11.13 13.92 -22.78
CA SER A 166 -10.17 15.03 -22.69
C SER A 166 -10.65 16.07 -21.69
N SER A 167 -9.73 16.80 -21.07
CA SER A 167 -10.07 17.89 -20.12
C SER A 167 -10.91 18.99 -20.76
N GLN A 168 -10.81 19.18 -22.08
CA GLN A 168 -11.61 20.13 -22.82
C GLN A 168 -13.06 19.64 -22.92
N LYS A 169 -13.28 18.41 -23.39
CA LYS A 169 -14.62 17.80 -23.46
C LYS A 169 -15.29 17.76 -22.09
N ILE A 170 -14.53 17.45 -21.04
CA ILE A 170 -15.03 17.49 -19.65
C ILE A 170 -15.54 18.89 -19.30
N HIS A 171 -14.79 19.94 -19.67
CA HIS A 171 -15.21 21.31 -19.42
C HIS A 171 -16.51 21.65 -20.17
N ASP A 172 -16.60 21.30 -21.45
CA ASP A 172 -17.77 21.59 -22.28
C ASP A 172 -19.04 20.92 -21.68
N TYR A 173 -18.94 19.67 -21.21
CA TYR A 173 -20.03 18.98 -20.52
C TYR A 173 -20.40 19.62 -19.18
N LEU A 174 -19.43 20.14 -18.43
CA LEU A 174 -19.70 20.85 -17.19
C LEU A 174 -20.43 22.18 -17.44
N VAL A 175 -20.00 22.93 -18.47
CA VAL A 175 -20.64 24.20 -18.84
C VAL A 175 -22.08 23.96 -19.26
N ALA A 176 -22.36 22.90 -20.03
CA ALA A 176 -23.72 22.50 -20.40
C ALA A 176 -24.64 22.22 -19.19
N GLN A 177 -24.06 21.88 -18.03
CA GLN A 177 -24.79 21.66 -16.77
C GLN A 177 -24.80 22.89 -15.85
N GLY A 178 -24.35 24.05 -16.31
CA GLY A 178 -24.34 25.30 -15.54
C GLY A 178 -23.06 25.59 -14.77
N TYR A 179 -21.93 24.96 -15.13
CA TYR A 179 -20.64 25.28 -14.52
C TYR A 179 -20.11 26.66 -14.96
N THR A 180 -19.83 27.53 -13.99
CA THR A 180 -19.34 28.92 -14.21
C THR A 180 -17.84 29.11 -13.95
N GLY A 181 -17.06 28.03 -13.92
CA GLY A 181 -15.60 28.10 -13.76
C GLY A 181 -14.86 28.16 -15.10
N SER A 182 -13.57 28.52 -15.08
CA SER A 182 -12.77 28.59 -16.30
C SER A 182 -12.28 27.22 -16.78
N THR A 183 -11.98 27.11 -18.08
CA THR A 183 -11.34 25.95 -18.71
C THR A 183 -10.06 25.54 -17.98
N SER A 184 -9.21 26.51 -17.59
CA SER A 184 -7.98 26.30 -16.82
C SER A 184 -8.26 25.66 -15.46
N THR A 185 -9.32 26.08 -14.77
CA THR A 185 -9.73 25.52 -13.46
C THR A 185 -10.12 24.05 -13.62
N THR A 186 -10.93 23.71 -14.63
CA THR A 186 -11.30 22.33 -14.95
C THR A 186 -10.07 21.50 -15.28
N ARG A 187 -9.16 22.01 -16.12
CA ARG A 187 -7.92 21.32 -16.50
C ARG A 187 -7.02 21.02 -15.31
N HIS A 188 -6.82 21.99 -14.43
CA HIS A 188 -6.07 21.79 -13.18
C HIS A 188 -6.71 20.72 -12.31
N ARG A 189 -8.05 20.76 -12.15
CA ARG A 189 -8.76 19.77 -11.34
C ARG A 189 -8.66 18.36 -11.92
N VAL A 190 -8.83 18.22 -13.24
CA VAL A 190 -8.66 16.95 -13.95
C VAL A 190 -7.24 16.41 -13.78
N ARG A 191 -6.22 17.26 -13.90
CA ARG A 191 -4.80 16.88 -13.69
C ARG A 191 -4.55 16.39 -12.25
N GLU A 192 -5.09 17.11 -11.27
CA GLU A 192 -4.98 16.74 -9.85
C GLU A 192 -5.61 15.36 -9.59
N LEU A 193 -6.83 15.13 -10.09
CA LEU A 193 -7.54 13.86 -9.97
C LEU A 193 -6.82 12.73 -10.70
N LYS A 194 -6.33 12.95 -11.92
CA LYS A 194 -5.51 11.97 -12.66
C LYS A 194 -4.23 11.61 -11.89
N LYS A 195 -3.56 12.58 -11.26
CA LYS A 195 -2.36 12.34 -10.43
C LYS A 195 -2.69 11.52 -9.18
N GLN A 196 -3.84 11.77 -8.55
CA GLN A 196 -4.32 10.96 -7.42
C GLN A 196 -4.66 9.54 -7.84
N MET A 197 -5.33 9.36 -9.00
CA MET A 197 -5.66 8.04 -9.56
C MET A 197 -4.41 7.27 -10.01
N SER A 198 -3.43 7.93 -10.64
CA SER A 198 -2.20 7.27 -11.09
C SER A 198 -1.30 6.89 -9.92
N ARG A 199 -1.24 7.71 -8.86
CA ARG A 199 -0.61 7.33 -7.58
C ARG A 199 -1.24 6.07 -6.98
N LYS A 200 -2.56 5.87 -7.15
CA LYS A 200 -3.25 4.65 -6.72
C LYS A 200 -3.05 3.45 -7.66
N LYS A 201 -2.75 3.64 -8.96
CA LYS A 201 -2.40 2.54 -9.88
C LYS A 201 -0.97 2.02 -9.72
N LYS A 202 -0.06 2.78 -9.09
CA LYS A 202 1.34 2.41 -8.89
C LYS A 202 1.60 1.39 -7.78
N PHE A 203 0.58 0.65 -7.33
CA PHE A 203 0.83 -0.56 -6.52
C PHE A 203 1.20 -1.72 -7.45
N SER A 204 2.27 -1.58 -8.23
CA SER A 204 2.92 -2.76 -8.81
C SER A 204 3.44 -3.59 -7.65
N CYS A 205 2.90 -4.79 -7.46
CA CYS A 205 3.43 -5.71 -6.48
C CYS A 205 4.75 -6.24 -7.03
N PHE A 206 5.80 -6.22 -6.19
CA PHE A 206 7.08 -6.80 -6.53
C PHE A 206 7.29 -8.02 -5.66
N VAL A 207 7.63 -9.14 -6.29
CA VAL A 207 8.04 -10.36 -5.61
C VAL A 207 9.56 -10.43 -5.63
N SER A 208 10.18 -10.67 -4.48
CA SER A 208 11.62 -10.92 -4.41
C SER A 208 11.96 -12.29 -4.99
N LYS A 209 13.04 -12.41 -5.77
CA LYS A 209 13.51 -13.73 -6.27
C LYS A 209 13.73 -14.77 -5.16
N HIS A 210 14.11 -14.33 -3.96
CA HIS A 210 14.29 -15.22 -2.82
C HIS A 210 12.99 -15.91 -2.41
N LYS A 211 11.84 -15.24 -2.55
CA LYS A 211 10.54 -15.83 -2.26
C LYS A 211 10.17 -16.92 -3.27
N VAL A 212 10.45 -16.67 -4.56
CA VAL A 212 10.23 -17.65 -5.64
C VAL A 212 11.12 -18.88 -5.43
N ILE A 213 12.42 -18.68 -5.18
CA ILE A 213 13.37 -19.78 -4.93
C ILE A 213 12.96 -20.56 -3.67
N ARG A 214 12.55 -19.88 -2.60
CA ARG A 214 12.12 -20.54 -1.35
C ARG A 214 10.85 -21.37 -1.57
N LEU A 215 9.86 -20.85 -2.30
CA LEU A 215 8.64 -21.60 -2.64
C LEU A 215 8.98 -22.90 -3.39
N ILE A 216 9.90 -22.83 -4.35
CA ILE A 216 10.21 -23.97 -5.23
C ILE A 216 11.04 -25.04 -4.53
N PHE A 217 12.09 -24.63 -3.80
CA PHE A 217 13.05 -25.58 -3.23
C PHE A 217 12.77 -25.98 -1.78
N ILE A 218 12.06 -25.14 -1.02
CA ILE A 218 11.76 -25.39 0.40
C ILE A 218 10.27 -25.75 0.57
N GLN A 219 9.45 -25.61 -0.48
CA GLN A 219 8.00 -25.90 -0.48
C GLN A 219 7.22 -25.18 0.63
N GLU A 220 7.80 -24.11 1.18
CA GLU A 220 7.16 -23.30 2.20
C GLU A 220 6.21 -22.29 1.52
N PRO A 221 4.88 -22.39 1.77
CA PRO A 221 3.94 -21.47 1.18
C PRO A 221 4.15 -20.05 1.75
N ASP A 222 4.45 -19.09 0.88
CA ASP A 222 4.41 -17.67 1.24
C ASP A 222 2.98 -17.14 1.04
N SER A 223 2.35 -16.67 2.12
CA SER A 223 1.00 -16.08 2.08
C SER A 223 0.81 -14.92 1.09
N THR A 224 1.89 -14.41 0.49
CA THR A 224 1.90 -13.29 -0.47
C THR A 224 2.10 -13.71 -1.94
N LEU A 225 2.35 -14.98 -2.22
CA LEU A 225 2.50 -15.53 -3.57
C LEU A 225 1.28 -16.40 -3.93
N SER A 226 0.37 -15.86 -4.75
CA SER A 226 -0.76 -16.65 -5.29
C SER A 226 -0.31 -17.53 -6.46
N ALA A 227 -1.10 -18.54 -6.79
CA ALA A 227 -0.90 -19.36 -7.99
C ALA A 227 -0.84 -18.52 -9.27
N GLN A 228 -1.68 -17.49 -9.38
CA GLN A 228 -1.67 -16.55 -10.50
C GLN A 228 -0.33 -15.81 -10.65
N HIS A 229 0.30 -15.41 -9.53
CA HIS A 229 1.63 -14.78 -9.59
C HIS A 229 2.70 -15.76 -10.05
N VAL A 230 2.60 -17.02 -9.63
CA VAL A 230 3.57 -18.06 -10.03
C VAL A 230 3.48 -18.30 -11.54
N GLU A 231 2.28 -18.42 -12.09
CA GLU A 231 2.08 -18.54 -13.54
C GLU A 231 2.60 -17.30 -14.28
N GLU A 232 2.26 -16.09 -13.83
CA GLU A 232 2.76 -14.87 -14.47
C GLU A 232 4.30 -14.79 -14.44
N ILE A 233 4.94 -15.21 -13.35
CA ILE A 233 6.40 -15.27 -13.28
C ILE A 233 6.93 -16.27 -14.30
N PHE A 234 6.34 -17.46 -14.40
CA PHE A 234 6.81 -18.46 -15.34
C PHE A 234 6.52 -18.13 -16.82
N ASP A 235 5.51 -17.32 -17.10
CA ASP A 235 5.28 -16.77 -18.44
C ASP A 235 6.34 -15.72 -18.82
N ASN A 236 6.74 -14.90 -17.86
CA ASN A 236 7.78 -13.89 -18.08
C ASN A 236 9.20 -14.48 -18.10
N TYR A 237 9.41 -15.64 -17.47
CA TYR A 237 10.70 -16.32 -17.38
C TYR A 237 10.58 -17.79 -17.85
N PRO A 238 10.37 -18.03 -19.16
CA PRO A 238 10.11 -19.38 -19.69
C PRO A 238 11.27 -20.36 -19.43
N LEU A 239 12.53 -19.92 -19.49
CA LEU A 239 13.69 -20.76 -19.15
C LEU A 239 13.64 -21.27 -17.70
N VAL A 240 13.09 -20.47 -16.78
CA VAL A 240 12.92 -20.85 -15.38
C VAL A 240 11.84 -21.92 -15.26
N ARG A 241 10.74 -21.80 -16.02
CA ARG A 241 9.68 -22.82 -16.12
C ARG A 241 10.26 -24.14 -16.64
N GLU A 242 11.02 -24.11 -17.73
CA GLU A 242 11.63 -25.29 -18.35
C GLU A 242 12.60 -26.01 -17.42
N LEU A 243 13.47 -25.27 -16.71
CA LEU A 243 14.38 -25.85 -15.73
C LEU A 243 13.64 -26.58 -14.60
N LEU A 244 12.51 -26.02 -14.17
CA LEU A 244 11.66 -26.61 -13.15
C LEU A 244 10.96 -27.88 -13.67
N THR A 245 10.49 -27.86 -14.92
CA THR A 245 9.97 -29.04 -15.60
C THR A 245 11.01 -30.15 -15.68
N LEU A 246 12.25 -29.84 -16.07
CA LEU A 246 13.33 -30.82 -16.12
C LEU A 246 13.71 -31.37 -14.75
N LEU A 247 13.67 -30.55 -13.70
CA LEU A 247 13.89 -31.00 -12.33
C LEU A 247 12.84 -32.05 -11.93
N TYR A 248 11.55 -31.78 -12.19
CA TYR A 248 10.49 -32.73 -11.89
C TYR A 248 10.56 -33.98 -12.76
N GLN A 249 10.93 -33.86 -14.04
CA GLN A 249 11.16 -35.02 -14.90
C GLN A 249 12.29 -35.89 -14.38
N PHE A 250 13.41 -35.29 -13.94
CA PHE A 250 14.52 -36.04 -13.33
C PHE A 250 14.08 -36.78 -12.07
N GLN A 251 13.40 -36.08 -11.15
CA GLN A 251 12.84 -36.70 -9.94
C GLN A 251 11.93 -37.87 -10.29
N LYS A 252 11.04 -37.68 -11.29
CA LYS A 252 10.13 -38.70 -11.77
C LYS A 252 10.86 -39.91 -12.35
N ILE A 253 11.91 -39.70 -13.15
CA ILE A 253 12.72 -40.79 -13.70
C ILE A 253 13.35 -41.62 -12.58
N LEU A 254 13.86 -40.97 -11.53
CA LEU A 254 14.44 -41.66 -10.37
C LEU A 254 13.37 -42.40 -9.54
N THR A 255 12.22 -41.78 -9.29
CA THR A 255 11.16 -42.39 -8.45
C THR A 255 10.40 -43.51 -9.16
N GLU A 256 10.13 -43.34 -10.46
CA GLU A 256 9.36 -44.30 -11.29
C GLU A 256 10.26 -45.27 -12.06
N ARG A 257 11.59 -45.19 -11.87
CA ARG A 257 12.59 -46.11 -12.43
C ARG A 257 12.55 -46.23 -13.95
N GLN A 258 12.36 -45.10 -14.63
CA GLN A 258 12.24 -45.03 -16.09
C GLN A 258 13.61 -44.78 -16.74
N SER A 259 14.55 -45.71 -16.57
CA SER A 259 15.94 -45.58 -17.06
C SER A 259 16.01 -45.26 -18.56
N GLU A 260 15.09 -45.79 -19.36
CA GLU A 260 14.95 -45.52 -20.79
C GLU A 260 14.76 -44.02 -21.14
N ARG A 261 14.16 -43.24 -20.24
CA ARG A 261 13.91 -41.80 -20.44
C ARG A 261 15.10 -40.92 -20.06
N PHE A 262 16.11 -41.49 -19.39
CA PHE A 262 17.23 -40.76 -18.84
C PHE A 262 18.13 -40.15 -19.92
N ALA A 263 18.44 -40.92 -20.98
CA ALA A 263 19.22 -40.42 -22.12
C ALA A 263 18.52 -39.25 -22.83
N LYS A 264 17.19 -39.35 -23.01
CA LYS A 264 16.39 -38.27 -23.59
C LYS A 264 16.40 -37.01 -22.72
N TRP A 265 16.28 -37.18 -21.41
CA TRP A 265 16.32 -36.08 -20.45
C TRP A 265 17.69 -35.36 -20.47
N ILE A 266 18.81 -36.10 -20.53
CA ILE A 266 20.16 -35.50 -20.65
C ILE A 266 20.24 -34.59 -21.88
N ASN A 267 19.79 -35.08 -23.04
CA ASN A 267 19.81 -34.30 -24.29
C ASN A 267 18.98 -33.01 -24.17
N GLN A 268 17.83 -33.06 -23.49
CA GLN A 268 16.98 -31.88 -23.26
C GLN A 268 17.67 -30.85 -22.36
N VAL A 269 18.38 -31.30 -21.32
CA VAL A 269 19.13 -30.40 -20.43
C VAL A 269 20.28 -29.72 -21.19
N GLU A 270 20.96 -30.45 -22.07
CA GLU A 270 22.07 -29.90 -22.86
C GLU A 270 21.60 -28.86 -23.88
N GLN A 271 20.45 -29.09 -24.52
CA GLN A 271 19.87 -28.14 -25.48
C GLN A 271 19.54 -26.78 -24.85
N LEU A 272 19.14 -26.75 -23.57
CA LEU A 272 18.89 -25.50 -22.85
C LEU A 272 20.14 -24.65 -22.63
N SER A 273 21.34 -25.21 -22.80
CA SER A 273 22.62 -24.50 -22.74
C SER A 273 22.83 -23.69 -21.45
N VAL A 274 22.31 -24.18 -20.32
CA VAL A 274 22.46 -23.52 -19.01
C VAL A 274 23.83 -23.86 -18.42
N PRO A 275 24.74 -22.87 -18.28
CA PRO A 275 26.13 -23.13 -17.90
C PRO A 275 26.27 -23.77 -16.52
N GLU A 276 25.39 -23.42 -15.58
CA GLU A 276 25.38 -23.99 -14.22
C GLU A 276 25.10 -25.51 -14.21
N LEU A 277 24.40 -26.04 -15.21
CA LEU A 277 24.06 -27.47 -15.28
C LEU A 277 25.13 -28.30 -15.98
N LYS A 278 26.08 -27.68 -16.70
CA LYS A 278 27.12 -28.41 -17.43
C LYS A 278 27.95 -29.34 -16.53
N PRO A 279 28.45 -28.90 -15.35
CA PRO A 279 29.21 -29.78 -14.47
C PRO A 279 28.39 -30.97 -13.97
N PHE A 280 27.11 -30.74 -13.69
CA PHE A 280 26.19 -31.78 -13.23
C PHE A 280 25.95 -32.84 -14.32
N ILE A 281 25.64 -32.41 -15.55
CA ILE A 281 25.43 -33.33 -16.68
C ILE A 281 26.71 -34.09 -17.03
N ASN A 282 27.86 -33.42 -17.03
CA ASN A 282 29.14 -34.09 -17.28
C ASN A 282 29.48 -35.13 -16.21
N GLY A 283 29.14 -34.86 -14.95
CA GLY A 283 29.24 -35.84 -13.87
C GLY A 283 28.36 -37.05 -14.13
N ILE A 284 27.07 -36.84 -14.42
CA ILE A 284 26.13 -37.92 -14.75
C ILE A 284 26.61 -38.74 -15.95
N LYS A 285 27.15 -38.12 -17.00
CA LYS A 285 27.66 -38.83 -18.18
C LYS A 285 28.88 -39.69 -17.86
N ARG A 286 29.77 -39.21 -16.99
CA ARG A 286 30.95 -39.96 -16.57
C ARG A 286 30.56 -41.21 -15.79
N ASP A 287 29.58 -41.06 -14.91
CA ASP A 287 29.13 -42.13 -14.01
C ASP A 287 27.82 -42.76 -14.53
N PHE A 288 27.58 -42.74 -15.84
CA PHE A 288 26.27 -43.05 -16.42
C PHE A 288 25.79 -44.45 -16.07
N GLU A 289 26.65 -45.46 -16.19
CA GLU A 289 26.32 -46.84 -15.82
C GLU A 289 26.03 -47.00 -14.32
N ALA A 290 26.78 -46.30 -13.46
CA ALA A 290 26.58 -46.33 -12.01
C ALA A 290 25.27 -45.65 -11.61
N VAL A 291 24.92 -44.53 -12.26
CA VAL A 291 23.64 -43.84 -12.04
C VAL A 291 22.47 -44.69 -12.54
N LEU A 292 22.63 -45.34 -13.69
CA LEU A 292 21.61 -46.22 -14.25
C LEU A 292 21.39 -47.46 -13.37
N HIS A 293 22.47 -48.10 -12.93
CA HIS A 293 22.42 -49.17 -11.94
C HIS A 293 21.82 -48.69 -10.61
N SER A 294 22.07 -47.46 -10.16
CA SER A 294 21.46 -46.94 -8.93
C SER A 294 19.94 -46.76 -9.04
N CYS A 295 19.43 -46.46 -10.24
CA CYS A 295 18.00 -46.40 -10.52
C CYS A 295 17.37 -47.81 -10.52
N GLU A 296 18.14 -48.84 -10.86
CA GLU A 296 17.72 -50.24 -10.90
C GLU A 296 17.87 -50.92 -9.52
N LEU A 297 18.92 -50.59 -8.74
CA LEU A 297 19.29 -51.22 -7.46
C LEU A 297 18.53 -50.70 -6.23
N LEU A 298 17.79 -49.59 -6.31
CA LEU A 298 16.80 -49.22 -5.27
C LEU A 298 15.60 -50.21 -5.22
N ALA A 299 15.74 -51.39 -5.82
CA ALA A 299 14.80 -52.50 -5.88
C ALA A 299 14.95 -53.56 -4.78
N THR A 300 15.78 -53.33 -3.77
CA THR A 300 15.85 -54.18 -2.55
C THR A 300 15.51 -53.40 -1.29
#